data_AF-A0A7C0XX40-F1
#
_entry.id   AF-A0A7C0XX40-F1
#
_cell.length_a   1.000
_cell.length_b   1.000
_cell.length_c   1.000
_cell.angle_alpha   90.00
_cell.angle_beta   90.00
_cell.angle_gamma   90.00
#
_symmetry.space_group_name_H-M   'P 1'
#
loop_
_entity.id
_entity.type
_entity.pdbx_description
1 polymer ?
#
loop_
_entity_poly.entity_id
_entity_poly.type
_entity_poly.pdbx_seq_one_letter_code
_entity_poly.pdbx_strand_id
1 'polypeptide(L)'
;MSESRNIEELAKDVINNIVKAYEELRRVLKIDLPKELVNEALRETEHIVIHELCHAAIRKVYPEIGKVYDVNEAKATCVDELVGRLLETYVSRRVGAFVHSFEEHITELRLYAPLSNLNITPELLKGLYEEMVKAIEGGKLREFIKKVERDICRIG
;
A
#
# COMPACT_ATOMS: atom_id res chain seq x y z
N MET A 1 -30.31 13.16 1.65
CA MET A 1 -29.13 13.76 2.26
C MET A 1 -28.53 12.71 3.17
N SER A 2 -27.45 12.07 2.74
CA SER A 2 -26.86 10.94 3.44
C SER A 2 -26.22 11.42 4.74
N GLU A 3 -26.66 10.87 5.86
CA GLU A 3 -25.86 10.86 7.08
C GLU A 3 -24.48 10.31 6.73
N SER A 4 -23.46 11.15 6.89
CA SER A 4 -22.08 10.71 6.91
C SER A 4 -21.96 9.72 8.08
N ARG A 5 -22.07 8.41 7.80
CA ARG A 5 -21.76 7.39 8.80
C ARG A 5 -20.38 7.70 9.37
N ASN A 6 -20.24 7.60 10.69
CA ASN A 6 -18.94 7.71 11.31
C ASN A 6 -18.03 6.61 10.72
N ILE A 7 -16.78 6.97 10.36
CA ILE A 7 -15.80 6.03 9.79
C ILE A 7 -15.63 4.80 10.68
N GLU A 8 -15.72 4.97 12.01
CA GLU A 8 -15.63 3.87 12.97
C GLU A 8 -16.80 2.88 12.86
N GLU A 9 -18.02 3.38 12.62
CA GLU A 9 -19.20 2.53 12.43
C GLU A 9 -19.09 1.76 11.12
N LEU A 10 -18.67 2.45 10.05
CA LEU A 10 -18.43 1.81 8.76
C LEU A 10 -17.33 0.74 8.85
N ALA A 11 -16.23 1.01 9.55
CA ALA A 11 -15.16 0.04 9.75
C ALA A 11 -15.64 -1.21 10.50
N LYS A 12 -16.43 -1.02 11.59
CA LYS A 12 -17.05 -2.12 12.32
C LYS A 12 -17.98 -2.94 11.42
N ASP A 13 -18.80 -2.28 10.60
CA ASP A 13 -19.69 -2.95 9.65
C ASP A 13 -18.92 -3.78 8.63
N VAL A 14 -17.83 -3.24 8.06
CA VAL A 14 -16.97 -3.95 7.11
C VAL A 14 -16.37 -5.20 7.73
N ILE A 15 -15.75 -5.08 8.90
CA ILE A 15 -15.16 -6.24 9.62
C ILE A 15 -16.25 -7.27 9.94
N ASN A 16 -17.40 -6.84 10.44
CA ASN A 16 -18.52 -7.72 10.72
C ASN A 16 -19.01 -8.46 9.48
N ASN A 17 -19.04 -7.80 8.32
CA ASN A 17 -19.47 -8.44 7.07
C ASN A 17 -18.46 -9.48 6.58
N ILE A 18 -17.16 -9.25 6.77
CA ILE A 18 -16.11 -10.25 6.47
C ILE A 18 -16.32 -11.50 7.34
N VAL A 19 -16.53 -11.33 8.64
CA VAL A 19 -16.79 -12.45 9.56
C VAL A 19 -18.08 -13.20 9.21
N LYS A 20 -19.15 -12.48 8.89
CA LYS A 20 -20.42 -13.09 8.44
C LYS A 20 -20.24 -13.90 7.15
N ALA A 21 -19.45 -13.40 6.20
CA ALA A 21 -19.16 -14.11 4.96
C ALA A 21 -18.41 -15.43 5.22
N TYR A 22 -17.44 -15.43 6.13
CA TYR A 22 -16.74 -16.65 6.55
C TYR A 22 -17.70 -17.70 7.16
N GLU A 23 -18.59 -17.30 8.08
CA GLU A 23 -19.56 -18.22 8.68
C GLU A 23 -20.59 -18.73 7.66
N GLU A 24 -21.02 -17.87 6.75
CA GLU A 24 -21.94 -18.24 5.69
C GLU A 24 -21.32 -19.26 4.73
N LEU A 25 -20.04 -19.11 4.39
CA LEU A 25 -19.30 -20.09 3.58
C LEU A 25 -19.22 -21.45 4.28
N ARG A 26 -18.92 -21.49 5.59
CA ARG A 26 -18.94 -22.75 6.38
C ARG A 26 -20.31 -23.42 6.31
N ARG A 27 -21.37 -22.63 6.47
CA ARG A 27 -22.76 -23.10 6.45
C ARG A 27 -23.18 -23.67 5.09
N VAL A 28 -22.90 -22.94 4.01
CA VAL A 28 -23.34 -23.31 2.65
C VAL A 28 -22.53 -24.48 2.12
N LEU A 29 -21.21 -24.48 2.33
CA LEU A 29 -20.31 -25.53 1.82
C LEU A 29 -20.30 -26.78 2.72
N LYS A 30 -20.81 -26.69 3.95
CA LYS A 30 -20.82 -27.77 4.95
C LYS A 30 -19.41 -28.32 5.24
N ILE A 31 -18.42 -27.43 5.24
CA ILE A 31 -17.03 -27.74 5.56
C ILE A 31 -16.61 -26.97 6.80
N ASP A 32 -15.65 -27.53 7.52
CA ASP A 32 -14.95 -26.77 8.55
C ASP A 32 -13.85 -25.95 7.89
N LEU A 33 -14.06 -24.63 7.77
CA LEU A 33 -13.02 -23.71 7.32
C LEU A 33 -12.12 -23.36 8.52
N PRO A 34 -10.80 -23.52 8.41
CA PRO A 34 -9.87 -23.08 9.45
C PRO A 34 -10.07 -21.60 9.79
N LYS A 35 -10.00 -21.25 11.09
CA LYS A 35 -10.14 -19.86 11.55
C LYS A 35 -8.97 -18.99 11.11
N GLU A 36 -7.86 -19.63 10.81
CA GLU A 36 -6.64 -19.02 10.27
C GLU A 36 -6.94 -18.27 8.97
N LEU A 37 -7.83 -18.78 8.12
CA LEU A 37 -8.20 -18.14 6.85
C LEU A 37 -8.86 -16.76 7.04
N VAL A 38 -9.75 -16.62 8.03
CA VAL A 38 -10.38 -15.30 8.30
C VAL A 38 -9.40 -14.35 8.99
N ASN A 39 -8.50 -14.87 9.82
CA ASN A 39 -7.44 -14.07 10.44
C ASN A 39 -6.47 -13.51 9.38
N GLU A 40 -6.08 -14.32 8.41
CA GLU A 40 -5.25 -13.91 7.27
C GLU A 40 -5.99 -12.87 6.42
N ALA A 41 -7.26 -13.11 6.08
CA ALA A 41 -8.06 -12.17 5.31
C ALA A 41 -8.23 -10.81 6.00
N LEU A 42 -8.40 -10.78 7.32
CA LEU A 42 -8.49 -9.53 8.09
C LEU A 42 -7.15 -8.77 8.12
N ARG A 43 -6.02 -9.47 8.28
CA ARG A 43 -4.69 -8.85 8.20
C ARG A 43 -4.41 -8.29 6.81
N GLU A 44 -4.76 -9.04 5.78
CA GLU A 44 -4.62 -8.58 4.38
C GLU A 44 -5.53 -7.37 4.10
N THR A 45 -6.75 -7.36 4.67
CA THR A 45 -7.64 -6.20 4.56
C THR A 45 -7.04 -4.95 5.22
N GLU A 46 -6.44 -5.09 6.41
CA GLU A 46 -5.73 -4.00 7.08
C GLU A 46 -4.59 -3.46 6.19
N HIS A 47 -3.76 -4.36 5.67
CA HIS A 47 -2.65 -4.06 4.77
C HIS A 47 -3.11 -3.29 3.52
N ILE A 48 -4.07 -3.82 2.78
CA ILE A 48 -4.61 -3.21 1.55
C ILE A 48 -5.17 -1.81 1.84
N VAL A 49 -5.95 -1.66 2.91
CA VAL A 49 -6.56 -0.37 3.23
C VAL A 49 -5.49 0.68 3.56
N ILE A 50 -4.45 0.32 4.30
CA ILE A 50 -3.34 1.25 4.60
C ILE A 50 -2.59 1.62 3.32
N HIS A 51 -2.33 0.66 2.41
CA HIS A 51 -1.66 0.90 1.14
C HIS A 51 -2.44 1.87 0.23
N GLU A 52 -3.75 1.69 0.10
CA GLU A 52 -4.62 2.59 -0.67
C GLU A 52 -4.68 4.01 -0.09
N LEU A 53 -4.67 4.13 1.25
CA LEU A 53 -4.57 5.43 1.91
C LEU A 53 -3.23 6.11 1.61
N CYS A 54 -2.15 5.34 1.51
CA CYS A 54 -0.83 5.86 1.13
C CYS A 54 -0.83 6.40 -0.30
N HIS A 55 -1.42 5.69 -1.26
CA HIS A 55 -1.61 6.20 -2.62
C HIS A 55 -2.41 7.50 -2.65
N ALA A 56 -3.52 7.55 -1.93
CA ALA A 56 -4.34 8.76 -1.83
C ALA A 56 -3.52 9.94 -1.26
N ALA A 57 -2.70 9.69 -0.23
CA ALA A 57 -1.83 10.70 0.36
C ALA A 57 -0.72 11.17 -0.62
N ILE A 58 -0.06 10.24 -1.31
CA ILE A 58 0.97 10.54 -2.31
C ILE A 58 0.40 11.44 -3.40
N ARG A 59 -0.77 11.11 -3.96
CA ARG A 59 -1.44 11.90 -5.01
C ARG A 59 -1.85 13.29 -4.54
N LYS A 60 -2.05 13.50 -3.23
CA LYS A 60 -2.28 14.83 -2.64
C LYS A 60 -0.99 15.63 -2.47
N VAL A 61 0.11 14.97 -2.07
CA VAL A 61 1.42 15.60 -1.88
C VAL A 61 2.12 15.89 -3.21
N TYR A 62 1.88 15.04 -4.22
CA TYR A 62 2.51 15.07 -5.53
C TYR A 62 1.48 14.93 -6.67
N PRO A 63 0.55 15.90 -6.82
CA PRO A 63 -0.53 15.83 -7.82
C PRO A 63 -0.03 15.79 -9.27
N GLU A 64 1.19 16.25 -9.53
CA GLU A 64 1.82 16.17 -10.85
C GLU A 64 2.07 14.73 -11.34
N ILE A 65 1.97 13.71 -10.47
CA ILE A 65 2.06 12.29 -10.88
C ILE A 65 1.03 11.92 -11.95
N GLY A 66 -0.15 12.56 -11.94
CA GLY A 66 -1.17 12.34 -12.99
C GLY A 66 -0.68 12.75 -14.38
N LYS A 67 0.12 13.84 -14.47
CA LYS A 67 0.73 14.25 -15.75
C LYS A 67 1.85 13.30 -16.17
N VAL A 68 2.56 12.70 -15.21
CA VAL A 68 3.55 11.66 -15.49
C VAL A 68 2.84 10.44 -16.07
N TYR A 69 1.67 10.07 -15.53
CA TYR A 69 0.87 8.95 -16.02
C TYR A 69 0.47 9.11 -17.49
N ASP A 70 0.02 10.31 -17.88
CA ASP A 70 -0.35 10.63 -19.27
C ASP A 70 0.81 10.46 -20.28
N VAL A 71 2.05 10.59 -19.82
CA VAL A 71 3.26 10.58 -20.68
C VAL A 71 4.01 9.24 -20.60
N ASN A 72 4.10 8.66 -19.41
CA ASN A 72 4.81 7.42 -19.14
C ASN A 72 4.16 6.73 -17.94
N GLU A 73 3.16 5.90 -18.24
CA GLU A 73 2.43 5.09 -17.26
C GLU A 73 3.38 4.27 -16.38
N ALA A 74 4.37 3.59 -16.97
CA ALA A 74 5.30 2.76 -16.23
C ALA A 74 6.05 3.54 -15.14
N LYS A 75 6.51 4.75 -15.47
CA LYS A 75 7.19 5.64 -14.55
C LYS A 75 6.27 6.12 -13.44
N ALA A 76 5.04 6.50 -13.77
CA ALA A 76 4.05 6.90 -12.78
C ALA A 76 3.70 5.76 -11.83
N THR A 77 3.45 4.56 -12.35
CA THR A 77 3.22 3.34 -11.56
C THR A 77 4.41 3.03 -10.67
N CYS A 78 5.65 3.16 -11.17
CA CYS A 78 6.84 2.96 -10.35
C CYS A 78 6.88 3.90 -9.14
N VAL A 79 6.60 5.19 -9.34
CA VAL A 79 6.59 6.17 -8.24
C VAL A 79 5.47 5.85 -7.26
N ASP A 80 4.25 5.63 -7.77
CA ASP A 80 3.07 5.42 -6.94
C ASP A 80 3.23 4.16 -6.07
N GLU A 81 3.65 3.05 -6.66
CA GLU A 81 3.84 1.78 -5.93
C GLU A 81 5.07 1.81 -5.02
N LEU A 82 6.23 2.28 -5.52
CA LEU A 82 7.45 2.27 -4.72
C LEU A 82 7.33 3.17 -3.51
N VAL A 83 6.85 4.41 -3.69
CA VAL A 83 6.63 5.33 -2.56
C VAL A 83 5.46 4.82 -1.71
N GLY A 84 4.42 4.24 -2.34
CA GLY A 84 3.28 3.62 -1.65
C GLY A 84 3.74 2.61 -0.61
N ARG A 85 4.53 1.61 -1.00
CA ARG A 85 5.07 0.58 -0.10
C ARG A 85 5.96 1.14 1.00
N LEU A 86 6.79 2.13 0.69
CA LEU A 86 7.63 2.78 1.70
C LEU A 86 6.79 3.51 2.75
N LEU A 87 5.79 4.27 2.30
CA LEU A 87 4.88 5.03 3.17
C LEU A 87 3.99 4.10 3.98
N GLU A 88 3.52 3.01 3.37
CA GLU A 88 2.78 1.94 4.03
C GLU A 88 3.61 1.32 5.17
N THR A 89 4.88 0.94 4.90
CA THR A 89 5.80 0.48 5.95
C THR A 89 5.91 1.49 7.10
N TYR A 90 6.02 2.79 6.80
CA TYR A 90 6.14 3.84 7.81
C TYR A 90 4.87 3.95 8.67
N VAL A 91 3.71 4.00 8.03
CA VAL A 91 2.41 4.17 8.70
C VAL A 91 2.08 2.91 9.52
N SER A 92 2.18 1.73 8.93
CA SER A 92 1.89 0.45 9.59
C SER A 92 2.73 0.27 10.86
N ARG A 93 4.04 0.58 10.81
CA ARG A 93 4.91 0.57 12.01
C ARG A 93 4.47 1.56 13.08
N ARG A 94 3.98 2.74 12.71
CA ARG A 94 3.55 3.78 13.65
C ARG A 94 2.23 3.44 14.35
N VAL A 95 1.32 2.76 13.65
CA VAL A 95 0.00 2.40 14.20
C VAL A 95 -0.02 1.01 14.83
N GLY A 96 1.06 0.25 14.72
CA GLY A 96 1.17 -1.11 15.26
C GLY A 96 0.45 -2.17 14.42
N ALA A 97 0.21 -1.90 13.13
CA ALA A 97 -0.34 -2.85 12.17
C ALA A 97 0.71 -3.87 11.73
N PHE A 98 0.25 -4.91 11.04
CA PHE A 98 1.16 -5.84 10.35
C PHE A 98 1.98 -5.11 9.27
N VAL A 99 3.22 -5.53 9.07
CA VAL A 99 4.16 -4.88 8.14
C VAL A 99 4.84 -5.97 7.33
N HIS A 100 4.70 -5.89 6.01
CA HIS A 100 5.45 -6.74 5.09
C HIS A 100 6.96 -6.44 5.18
N SER A 101 7.75 -7.50 5.00
CA SER A 101 9.19 -7.39 4.79
C SER A 101 9.49 -6.67 3.46
N PHE A 102 10.71 -6.16 3.33
CA PHE A 102 11.13 -5.53 2.07
C PHE A 102 11.16 -6.54 0.91
N GLU A 103 11.41 -7.82 1.21
CA GLU A 103 11.35 -8.93 0.27
C GLU A 103 9.93 -9.19 -0.24
N GLU A 104 8.93 -9.14 0.64
CA GLU A 104 7.51 -9.23 0.29
C GLU A 104 7.09 -8.05 -0.59
N HIS A 105 7.48 -6.82 -0.23
CA HIS A 105 7.22 -5.64 -1.05
C HIS A 105 7.85 -5.72 -2.44
N ILE A 106 9.04 -6.27 -2.57
CA ILE A 106 9.67 -6.47 -3.89
C ILE A 106 8.88 -7.50 -4.70
N THR A 107 8.36 -8.54 -4.05
CA THR A 107 7.51 -9.54 -4.70
C THR A 107 6.24 -8.89 -5.22
N GLU A 108 5.57 -8.06 -4.41
CA GLU A 108 4.38 -7.29 -4.81
C GLU A 108 4.68 -6.32 -5.96
N LEU A 109 5.78 -5.57 -5.88
CA LEU A 109 6.21 -4.64 -6.93
C LEU A 109 6.40 -5.35 -8.27
N ARG A 110 6.95 -6.57 -8.27
CA ARG A 110 7.16 -7.36 -9.50
C ARG A 110 5.88 -7.87 -10.15
N LEU A 111 4.74 -7.87 -9.43
CA LEU A 111 3.44 -8.23 -10.01
C LEU A 111 2.95 -7.17 -11.01
N TYR A 112 3.39 -5.93 -10.88
CA TYR A 112 3.11 -4.89 -11.86
C TYR A 112 3.96 -5.12 -13.10
N ALA A 113 3.32 -5.37 -14.24
CA ALA A 113 4.01 -5.63 -15.51
C ALA A 113 5.10 -4.59 -15.84
N PRO A 114 4.88 -3.27 -15.66
CA PRO A 114 5.91 -2.26 -15.92
C PRO A 114 7.10 -2.29 -14.95
N LEU A 115 6.95 -2.91 -13.79
CA LEU A 115 7.94 -2.96 -12.72
C LEU A 115 8.63 -4.32 -12.60
N SER A 116 8.15 -5.34 -13.31
CA SER A 116 8.68 -6.71 -13.29
C SER A 116 10.19 -6.79 -13.57
N ASN A 117 10.72 -5.86 -14.37
CA ASN A 117 12.14 -5.79 -14.75
C ASN A 117 12.96 -4.74 -13.95
N LEU A 118 12.35 -4.03 -13.00
CA LEU A 118 13.09 -3.09 -12.16
C LEU A 118 14.02 -3.86 -11.23
N ASN A 119 15.30 -3.50 -11.25
CA ASN A 119 16.30 -4.09 -10.38
C ASN A 119 16.29 -3.43 -8.99
N ILE A 120 15.20 -3.61 -8.25
CA ILE A 120 15.04 -3.15 -6.87
C ILE A 120 15.44 -4.29 -5.93
N THR A 121 16.43 -4.04 -5.09
CA THR A 121 16.88 -4.99 -4.05
C THR A 121 16.35 -4.58 -2.67
N PRO A 122 16.28 -5.50 -1.69
CA PRO A 122 15.85 -5.17 -0.33
C PRO A 122 16.70 -4.06 0.31
N GLU A 123 18.00 -4.02 0.01
CA GLU A 123 18.93 -3.00 0.52
C GLU A 123 18.63 -1.61 -0.05
N LEU A 124 18.30 -1.54 -1.35
CA LEU A 124 17.87 -0.29 -1.97
C LEU A 124 16.56 0.18 -1.34
N LEU A 125 15.58 -0.71 -1.18
CA LEU A 125 14.28 -0.37 -0.60
C LEU A 125 14.43 0.10 0.85
N LYS A 126 15.27 -0.56 1.64
CA LYS A 126 15.63 -0.13 3.00
C LYS A 126 16.29 1.24 3.03
N GLY A 127 17.24 1.50 2.13
CA GLY A 127 17.89 2.81 2.03
C GLY A 127 16.89 3.92 1.68
N LEU A 128 16.01 3.66 0.72
CA LEU A 128 14.93 4.59 0.34
C LEU A 128 13.95 4.81 1.50
N TYR A 129 13.62 3.77 2.27
CA TYR A 129 12.81 3.89 3.48
C TYR A 129 13.44 4.86 4.49
N GLU A 130 14.72 4.67 4.82
CA GLU A 130 15.43 5.51 5.79
C GLU A 130 15.52 6.98 5.32
N GLU A 131 15.72 7.20 4.03
CA GLU A 131 15.67 8.55 3.45
C GLU A 131 14.28 9.16 3.50
N MET A 132 13.24 8.38 3.18
CA MET A 132 11.85 8.84 3.22
C MET A 132 11.45 9.23 4.65
N VAL A 133 11.84 8.45 5.66
CA VAL A 133 11.60 8.78 7.07
C VAL A 133 12.15 10.16 7.41
N LYS A 134 13.41 10.42 7.06
CA LYS A 134 14.05 11.74 7.27
C LYS A 134 13.33 12.85 6.50
N ALA A 135 12.85 12.55 5.30
CA ALA A 135 12.10 13.50 4.49
C ALA A 135 10.74 13.83 5.15
N ILE A 136 10.02 12.85 5.67
CA ILE A 136 8.76 13.05 6.40
C ILE A 136 9.01 13.91 7.65
N GLU A 137 10.01 13.57 8.45
CA GLU A 137 10.38 14.32 9.66
C GLU A 137 10.78 15.77 9.37
N GLY A 138 11.40 16.00 8.20
CA GLY A 138 11.78 17.34 7.74
C GLY A 138 10.71 18.09 6.94
N GLY A 139 9.51 17.52 6.75
CA GLY A 139 8.46 18.13 5.93
C GLY A 139 8.76 18.17 4.41
N LYS A 140 9.63 17.28 3.93
CA LYS A 140 10.18 17.23 2.56
C LYS A 140 9.77 15.99 1.76
N LEU A 141 8.60 15.41 2.07
CA LEU A 141 8.11 14.20 1.39
C LEU A 141 7.96 14.42 -0.12
N ARG A 142 7.53 15.61 -0.55
CA ARG A 142 7.39 15.93 -1.96
C ARG A 142 8.73 15.89 -2.71
N GLU A 143 9.79 16.41 -2.11
CA GLU A 143 11.14 16.39 -2.66
C GLU A 143 11.67 14.96 -2.77
N PHE A 144 11.37 14.12 -1.78
CA PHE A 144 11.69 12.69 -1.84
C PHE A 144 10.99 12.00 -3.01
N ILE A 145 9.69 12.22 -3.21
CA ILE A 145 8.93 11.65 -4.34
C ILE A 145 9.54 12.07 -5.68
N LYS A 146 9.88 13.37 -5.84
CA LYS A 146 10.56 13.87 -7.04
C LYS A 146 11.92 13.20 -7.28
N LYS A 147 12.68 12.95 -6.23
CA LYS A 147 13.96 12.21 -6.31
C LYS A 147 13.73 10.79 -6.81
N VAL A 148 12.76 10.08 -6.23
CA VAL A 148 12.41 8.71 -6.64
C VAL A 148 12.01 8.67 -8.12
N GLU A 149 11.15 9.59 -8.55
CA GLU A 149 10.74 9.72 -9.95
C GLU A 149 11.95 9.89 -10.90
N ARG A 150 12.90 10.75 -10.54
CA ARG A 150 14.04 11.09 -11.41
C ARG A 150 15.13 10.01 -11.41
N ASP A 151 15.43 9.44 -10.25
CA ASP A 151 16.65 8.68 -10.04
C ASP A 151 16.42 7.17 -10.03
N ILE A 152 15.25 6.72 -9.58
CA ILE A 152 14.95 5.29 -9.41
C ILE A 152 14.04 4.81 -10.54
N CYS A 153 12.95 5.54 -10.80
CA CYS A 153 11.98 5.21 -11.83
C CYS A 153 12.42 5.64 -13.24
N ARG A 154 13.68 5.33 -13.60
CA ARG A 154 14.23 5.54 -14.94
C ARG A 154 13.76 4.42 -15.88
N ILE A 155 12.45 4.35 -16.10
CA ILE A 155 11.88 3.43 -17.07
C ILE A 155 11.89 4.16 -18.42
N GLY A 156 12.77 3.69 -19.30
CA GLY A 156 12.93 4.19 -20.67
C GLY A 156 11.82 3.71 -21.59
#